data_AF-A0A8C0DLX2-F1
#
_entry.id   AF-A0A8C0DLX2-F1
#
_cell.length_a   1.000
_cell.length_b   1.000
_cell.length_c   1.000
_cell.angle_alpha   90.00
_cell.angle_beta   90.00
_cell.angle_gamma   90.00
#
_symmetry.space_group_name_H-M   'P 1'
#
loop_
_entity.id
_entity.type
_entity.pdbx_description
1 polymer ?
#
loop_
_entity_poly.entity_id
_entity_poly.type
_entity_poly.pdbx_seq_one_letter_code
_entity_poly.pdbx_strand_id
1 'polypeptide(L)'
;MGAQICSQADATMPREAVRFHAKAVGAQVRLDAQRSTARRRATFHDGIVFSQRPVRPGERVALRVLFHERGWVGGLRIGFTRLDPERVTAPSLPPFVCPDLEQQSPTWAAMLPDGCGLTGDVVCFWVNRLGRLFAQVNAGPRLLLRKGVLMGAPLWAVMDVYGTTKAIELLDPTVSTSTPTMPWVLSDEALPEPKATAGEECAICFHQSANTCLVPCGHTHFCSCCAWRVFRDTAKCPVCRWEIEAVAPAWDRPALGPGIGAQL
;
A
#
# COMPACT_ATOMS: atom_id res chain seq x y z
N MET A 1 -37.66 40.45 -20.44
CA MET A 1 -38.24 39.46 -19.51
C MET A 1 -37.79 38.10 -20.03
N GLY A 2 -36.65 37.56 -19.61
CA GLY A 2 -36.44 37.01 -18.27
C GLY A 2 -36.65 35.49 -18.36
N ALA A 3 -35.58 34.76 -18.66
CA ALA A 3 -35.57 33.30 -18.80
C ALA A 3 -35.82 32.63 -17.44
N GLN A 4 -36.58 31.53 -17.43
CA GLN A 4 -36.71 30.68 -16.25
C GLN A 4 -36.38 29.23 -16.64
N ILE A 5 -35.09 28.93 -16.59
CA ILE A 5 -34.56 27.57 -16.59
C ILE A 5 -34.75 27.08 -15.15
N CYS A 6 -35.74 26.23 -14.92
CA CYS A 6 -35.86 25.50 -13.66
C CYS A 6 -34.70 24.50 -13.57
N SER A 7 -33.71 24.86 -12.74
CA SER A 7 -32.64 23.98 -12.29
C SER A 7 -33.23 22.78 -11.55
N GLN A 8 -33.26 21.62 -12.19
CA GLN A 8 -33.48 20.36 -11.49
C GLN A 8 -32.28 20.12 -10.58
N ALA A 9 -32.55 20.16 -9.28
CA ALA A 9 -31.63 19.74 -8.24
C ALA A 9 -31.25 18.27 -8.46
N ASP A 10 -29.96 18.02 -8.65
CA ASP A 10 -29.37 16.68 -8.69
C ASP A 10 -29.49 16.06 -7.28
N ALA A 11 -30.62 15.42 -7.03
CA ALA A 11 -30.86 14.61 -5.83
C ALA A 11 -29.80 13.50 -5.80
N THR A 12 -28.78 13.70 -4.96
CA THR A 12 -27.66 12.77 -4.79
C THR A 12 -28.17 11.49 -4.15
N MET A 13 -28.59 10.52 -4.97
CA MET A 13 -28.90 9.16 -4.53
C MET A 13 -27.71 8.60 -3.72
N PRO A 14 -27.97 7.86 -2.62
CA PRO A 14 -26.92 7.19 -1.87
C PRO A 14 -26.10 6.30 -2.81
N ARG A 15 -24.79 6.56 -2.87
CA ARG A 15 -23.91 5.83 -3.78
C ARG A 15 -23.74 4.41 -3.26
N GLU A 16 -23.94 3.42 -4.13
CA GLU A 16 -23.68 2.02 -3.80
C GLU A 16 -22.24 1.85 -3.31
N ALA A 17 -22.08 1.23 -2.14
CA ALA A 17 -20.78 0.91 -1.56
C ALA A 17 -19.91 0.10 -2.54
N VAL A 18 -18.61 0.40 -2.55
CA VAL A 18 -17.65 -0.33 -3.38
C VAL A 18 -17.42 -1.72 -2.78
N ARG A 19 -17.47 -2.75 -3.62
CA ARG A 19 -17.20 -4.15 -3.29
C ARG A 19 -16.21 -4.73 -4.29
N PHE A 20 -15.66 -5.89 -3.99
CA PHE A 20 -14.85 -6.64 -4.93
C PHE A 20 -15.72 -7.25 -6.04
N HIS A 21 -15.20 -7.21 -7.27
CA HIS A 21 -15.79 -7.90 -8.40
C HIS A 21 -15.76 -9.42 -8.17
N ALA A 22 -16.81 -10.14 -8.58
CA ALA A 22 -17.00 -11.53 -8.16
C ALA A 22 -16.12 -12.54 -8.92
N LYS A 23 -15.79 -12.26 -10.19
CA LYS A 23 -15.14 -13.23 -11.10
C LYS A 23 -13.71 -12.84 -11.49
N ALA A 24 -13.48 -11.54 -11.70
CA ALA A 24 -12.16 -10.97 -11.94
C ALA A 24 -11.36 -10.91 -10.63
N VAL A 25 -10.84 -12.05 -10.23
CA VAL A 25 -10.16 -12.25 -8.95
C VAL A 25 -8.96 -13.15 -9.22
N GLY A 26 -7.80 -12.77 -8.70
CA GLY A 26 -6.56 -13.52 -8.86
C GLY A 26 -6.66 -14.94 -8.27
N ALA A 27 -5.92 -15.88 -8.85
CA ALA A 27 -6.04 -17.31 -8.54
C ALA A 27 -5.79 -17.65 -7.06
N GLN A 28 -5.00 -16.82 -6.35
CA GLN A 28 -4.71 -17.03 -4.93
C GLN A 28 -5.71 -16.30 -4.01
N VAL A 29 -6.70 -15.58 -4.51
CA VAL A 29 -7.60 -14.79 -3.67
C VAL A 29 -8.89 -15.55 -3.33
N ARG A 30 -9.33 -15.44 -2.07
CA ARG A 30 -10.69 -15.75 -1.62
C ARG A 30 -11.38 -14.47 -1.22
N LEU A 31 -12.61 -14.30 -1.72
CA LEU A 31 -13.51 -13.26 -1.24
C LEU A 31 -14.42 -13.82 -0.13
N ASP A 32 -14.86 -12.95 0.78
CA ASP A 32 -15.97 -13.25 1.69
C ASP A 32 -17.32 -13.25 0.93
N ALA A 33 -18.39 -13.68 1.60
CA ALA A 33 -19.73 -13.77 1.00
C ALA A 33 -20.27 -12.39 0.55
N GLN A 34 -19.91 -11.35 1.29
CA GLN A 34 -20.30 -9.96 1.04
C GLN A 34 -19.47 -9.29 -0.06
N ARG A 35 -18.36 -9.90 -0.48
CA ARG A 35 -17.35 -9.34 -1.38
C ARG A 35 -16.77 -8.02 -0.86
N SER A 36 -16.69 -7.87 0.45
CA SER A 36 -16.04 -6.76 1.15
C SER A 36 -14.60 -7.10 1.54
N THR A 37 -14.27 -8.39 1.71
CA THR A 37 -12.94 -8.83 2.12
C THR A 37 -12.28 -9.68 1.05
N ALA A 38 -11.01 -9.39 0.75
CA ALA A 38 -10.17 -10.20 -0.12
C ALA A 38 -8.98 -10.73 0.68
N ARG A 39 -8.75 -12.04 0.64
CA ARG A 39 -7.64 -12.71 1.33
C ARG A 39 -6.87 -13.59 0.36
N ARG A 40 -5.55 -13.41 0.29
CA ARG A 40 -4.65 -14.31 -0.43
C ARG A 40 -4.46 -15.61 0.38
N ARG A 41 -4.62 -16.77 -0.26
CA ARG A 41 -4.53 -18.11 0.34
C ARG A 41 -3.08 -18.48 0.64
N ALA A 42 -2.25 -18.52 -0.40
CA ALA A 42 -0.85 -18.95 -0.34
C ALA A 42 0.01 -18.04 -1.22
N THR A 43 1.33 -18.22 -1.15
CA THR A 43 2.32 -17.48 -1.97
C THR A 43 2.33 -15.96 -1.72
N PHE A 44 3.01 -15.21 -2.59
CA PHE A 44 3.13 -13.75 -2.57
C PHE A 44 2.54 -13.04 -3.80
N HIS A 45 1.97 -13.79 -4.76
CA HIS A 45 1.47 -13.28 -6.06
C HIS A 45 0.05 -13.80 -6.38
N ASP A 46 -0.45 -13.49 -7.58
CA ASP A 46 -1.82 -13.77 -8.05
C ASP A 46 -2.90 -13.17 -7.12
N GLY A 47 -2.59 -11.98 -6.58
CA GLY A 47 -3.38 -11.26 -5.57
C GLY A 47 -4.34 -10.21 -6.13
N ILE A 48 -4.48 -10.13 -7.46
CA ILE A 48 -5.17 -9.03 -8.13
C ILE A 48 -6.68 -9.07 -7.89
N VAL A 49 -7.27 -7.94 -7.52
CA VAL A 49 -8.72 -7.75 -7.35
C VAL A 49 -9.16 -6.40 -7.92
N PHE A 50 -10.44 -6.31 -8.30
CA PHE A 50 -11.02 -5.12 -8.89
C PHE A 50 -12.28 -4.69 -8.13
N SER A 51 -12.64 -3.40 -8.21
CA SER A 51 -13.98 -2.95 -7.80
C SER A 51 -15.06 -3.55 -8.69
N GLN A 52 -16.25 -3.80 -8.14
CA GLN A 52 -17.37 -4.36 -8.88
C GLN A 52 -17.97 -3.39 -9.90
N ARG A 53 -17.73 -2.09 -9.73
CA ARG A 53 -18.24 -1.03 -10.58
C ARG A 53 -17.15 0.01 -10.89
N PRO A 54 -17.36 0.86 -11.92
CA PRO A 54 -16.55 2.04 -12.12
C PRO A 54 -16.58 2.98 -10.91
N VAL A 55 -15.45 3.61 -10.63
CA VAL A 55 -15.23 4.62 -9.60
C VAL A 55 -15.11 5.98 -10.26
N ARG A 56 -15.85 6.98 -9.77
CA ARG A 56 -15.82 8.33 -10.37
C ARG A 56 -14.50 9.03 -10.02
N PRO A 57 -14.01 9.94 -10.88
CA PRO A 57 -12.90 10.81 -10.51
C PRO A 57 -13.23 11.61 -9.23
N GLY A 58 -12.32 11.57 -8.25
CA GLY A 58 -12.48 12.19 -6.93
C GLY A 58 -13.23 11.35 -5.90
N GLU A 59 -13.84 10.23 -6.30
CA GLU A 59 -14.43 9.27 -5.37
C GLU A 59 -13.30 8.53 -4.63
N ARG A 60 -13.40 8.49 -3.29
CA ARG A 60 -12.43 7.84 -2.43
C ARG A 60 -12.80 6.37 -2.25
N VAL A 61 -11.89 5.49 -2.64
CA VAL A 61 -11.96 4.06 -2.33
C VAL A 61 -11.19 3.85 -1.04
N ALA A 62 -11.88 3.44 0.02
CA ALA A 62 -11.30 3.18 1.32
C ALA A 62 -11.17 1.68 1.55
N LEU A 63 -10.03 1.24 2.07
CA LEU A 63 -9.82 -0.13 2.49
C LEU A 63 -9.05 -0.18 3.81
N ARG A 64 -9.24 -1.25 4.58
CA ARG A 64 -8.45 -1.58 5.77
C ARG A 64 -7.54 -2.76 5.45
N VAL A 65 -6.28 -2.71 5.90
CA VAL A 65 -5.41 -3.88 5.87
C VAL A 65 -5.69 -4.76 7.08
N LEU A 66 -6.08 -6.00 6.84
CA LEU A 66 -6.50 -6.93 7.90
C LEU A 66 -5.38 -7.83 8.40
N PHE A 67 -4.43 -8.18 7.54
CA PHE A 67 -3.38 -9.11 7.92
C PHE A 67 -2.08 -8.87 7.16
N HIS A 68 -1.00 -8.87 7.93
CA HIS A 68 0.37 -8.73 7.49
C HIS A 68 1.13 -10.03 7.77
N GLU A 69 1.62 -10.69 6.71
CA GLU A 69 2.42 -11.91 6.79
C GLU A 69 3.92 -11.57 6.78
N ARG A 70 4.64 -12.01 7.82
CA ARG A 70 6.09 -11.83 7.92
C ARG A 70 6.80 -12.80 6.97
N GLY A 71 8.00 -12.44 6.52
CA GLY A 71 8.84 -13.29 5.65
C GLY A 71 8.70 -13.00 4.15
N TRP A 72 7.81 -12.08 3.75
CA TRP A 72 7.73 -11.57 2.39
C TRP A 72 8.25 -10.14 2.29
N VAL A 73 8.63 -9.72 1.08
CA VAL A 73 9.08 -8.36 0.79
C VAL A 73 8.08 -7.66 -0.13
N GLY A 74 7.85 -6.37 0.14
CA GLY A 74 6.93 -5.48 -0.57
C GLY A 74 5.51 -5.50 0.00
N GLY A 75 4.65 -4.62 -0.50
CA GLY A 75 3.35 -4.35 0.12
C GLY A 75 2.21 -4.14 -0.87
N LEU A 76 1.05 -3.82 -0.32
CA LEU A 76 -0.18 -3.56 -1.07
C LEU A 76 0.06 -2.57 -2.23
N ARG A 77 -0.41 -2.96 -3.43
CA ARG A 77 -0.45 -2.06 -4.58
C ARG A 77 -1.89 -1.65 -4.85
N ILE A 78 -2.07 -0.40 -5.23
CA ILE A 78 -3.39 0.20 -5.49
C ILE A 78 -3.32 1.05 -6.76
N GLY A 79 -4.44 1.15 -7.46
CA GLY A 79 -4.50 1.88 -8.70
C GLY A 79 -5.87 1.92 -9.35
N PHE A 80 -5.87 2.31 -10.62
CA PHE A 80 -7.05 2.31 -11.47
C PHE A 80 -6.75 1.66 -12.81
N THR A 81 -7.77 1.06 -13.40
CA THR A 81 -7.70 0.44 -14.73
C THR A 81 -8.89 0.84 -15.59
N ARG A 82 -8.72 0.85 -16.91
CA ARG A 82 -9.82 0.87 -17.89
C ARG A 82 -10.24 -0.53 -18.34
N LEU A 83 -9.58 -1.57 -17.86
CA LEU A 83 -9.97 -2.94 -18.11
C LEU A 83 -11.26 -3.22 -17.34
N ASP A 84 -12.35 -3.43 -18.08
CA ASP A 84 -13.64 -3.79 -17.50
C ASP A 84 -13.55 -5.19 -16.85
N PRO A 85 -13.74 -5.32 -15.53
CA PRO A 85 -13.67 -6.60 -14.82
C PRO A 85 -14.66 -7.65 -15.32
N GLU A 86 -15.79 -7.27 -15.93
CA GLU A 86 -16.72 -8.24 -16.51
C GLU A 86 -16.11 -8.97 -17.73
N ARG A 87 -15.10 -8.38 -18.36
CA ARG A 87 -14.37 -8.95 -19.50
C ARG A 87 -13.10 -9.70 -19.08
N VAL A 88 -12.81 -9.74 -17.78
CA VAL A 88 -11.63 -10.41 -17.22
C VAL A 88 -12.00 -11.77 -16.68
N THR A 89 -11.31 -12.80 -17.16
CA THR A 89 -11.40 -14.16 -16.60
C THR A 89 -10.25 -14.40 -15.63
N ALA A 90 -10.48 -15.14 -14.54
CA ALA A 90 -9.42 -15.42 -13.56
C ALA A 90 -8.14 -16.04 -14.17
N PRO A 91 -8.20 -16.97 -15.15
CA PRO A 91 -7.00 -17.53 -15.78
C PRO A 91 -6.21 -16.54 -16.65
N SER A 92 -6.82 -15.42 -17.06
CA SER A 92 -6.16 -14.42 -17.90
C SER A 92 -5.47 -13.32 -17.09
N LEU A 93 -5.55 -13.35 -15.75
CA LEU A 93 -4.87 -12.39 -14.90
C LEU A 93 -3.39 -12.74 -14.74
N PRO A 94 -2.47 -11.77 -14.91
CA PRO A 94 -1.07 -12.01 -14.63
C PRO A 94 -0.80 -12.06 -13.10
N PRO A 95 0.40 -12.50 -12.69
CA PRO A 95 0.75 -12.61 -11.28
C PRO A 95 0.76 -11.29 -10.51
N PHE A 96 1.06 -10.16 -11.18
CA PHE A 96 1.20 -8.85 -10.55
C PHE A 96 0.44 -7.74 -11.28
N VAL A 97 -0.04 -6.74 -10.54
CA VAL A 97 -0.55 -5.51 -11.19
C VAL A 97 0.59 -4.73 -11.84
N CYS A 98 1.69 -4.53 -11.12
CA CYS A 98 2.90 -3.88 -11.66
C CYS A 98 4.06 -4.90 -11.68
N PRO A 99 4.77 -5.08 -12.80
CA PRO A 99 4.59 -4.38 -14.08
C PRO A 99 3.54 -5.03 -15.01
N ASP A 100 3.14 -6.28 -14.76
CA ASP A 100 2.52 -7.14 -15.77
C ASP A 100 1.18 -6.62 -16.32
N LEU A 101 0.20 -6.34 -15.44
CA LEU A 101 -1.13 -5.89 -15.88
C LEU A 101 -1.07 -4.51 -16.54
N GLU A 102 -0.15 -3.63 -16.11
CA GLU A 102 0.08 -2.32 -16.73
C GLU A 102 0.66 -2.40 -18.13
N GLN A 103 1.50 -3.40 -18.41
CA GLN A 103 2.04 -3.61 -19.75
C GLN A 103 0.99 -4.20 -20.70
N GLN A 104 0.03 -4.96 -20.18
CA GLN A 104 -0.99 -5.65 -20.96
C GLN A 104 -2.29 -4.84 -21.16
N SER A 105 -2.53 -3.84 -20.31
CA SER A 105 -3.79 -3.10 -20.30
C SER A 105 -3.60 -1.66 -19.82
N PRO A 106 -4.54 -0.73 -20.12
CA PRO A 106 -4.49 0.63 -19.61
C PRO A 106 -4.77 0.65 -18.09
N THR A 107 -3.72 0.35 -17.32
CA THR A 107 -3.71 0.23 -15.88
C THR A 107 -2.62 1.11 -15.30
N TRP A 108 -2.93 1.79 -14.19
CA TRP A 108 -2.02 2.68 -13.48
C TRP A 108 -2.14 2.39 -11.99
N ALA A 109 -1.15 1.71 -11.44
CA ALA A 109 -1.06 1.40 -10.04
C ALA A 109 0.33 1.77 -9.49
N ALA A 110 0.43 1.69 -8.18
CA ALA A 110 1.65 1.91 -7.45
C ALA A 110 1.60 1.11 -6.15
N MET A 111 2.77 0.69 -5.68
CA MET A 111 2.93 0.17 -4.34
C MET A 111 2.78 1.31 -3.33
N LEU A 112 2.11 1.05 -2.21
CA LEU A 112 2.12 1.98 -1.09
C LEU A 112 3.55 2.18 -0.57
N PRO A 113 3.93 3.38 -0.10
CA PRO A 113 5.25 3.61 0.49
C PRO A 113 5.51 2.73 1.72
N ASP A 114 6.78 2.45 2.00
CA ASP A 114 7.16 1.62 3.14
C ASP A 114 6.68 2.23 4.47
N GLY A 115 6.22 1.36 5.37
CA GLY A 115 5.57 1.76 6.62
C GLY A 115 4.08 2.07 6.49
N CYS A 116 3.53 2.08 5.27
CA CYS A 116 2.09 2.11 5.02
C CYS A 116 1.56 0.70 4.72
N GLY A 117 0.28 0.46 5.04
CA GLY A 117 -0.36 -0.82 4.75
C GLY A 117 -0.02 -1.90 5.78
N LEU A 118 0.23 -1.47 7.02
CA LEU A 118 0.34 -2.35 8.19
C LEU A 118 -1.05 -2.83 8.60
N THR A 119 -1.12 -3.95 9.31
CA THR A 119 -2.39 -4.44 9.88
C THR A 119 -3.06 -3.34 10.70
N GLY A 120 -4.32 -3.03 10.37
CA GLY A 120 -5.12 -1.97 10.99
C GLY A 120 -5.15 -0.67 10.20
N ASP A 121 -4.19 -0.43 9.30
CA ASP A 121 -4.15 0.79 8.48
C ASP A 121 -5.38 0.90 7.60
N VAL A 122 -5.94 2.11 7.56
CA VAL A 122 -6.99 2.49 6.62
C VAL A 122 -6.37 3.30 5.48
N VAL A 123 -6.39 2.73 4.28
CA VAL A 123 -5.89 3.35 3.06
C VAL A 123 -7.06 3.89 2.26
N CYS A 124 -7.08 5.20 2.03
CA CYS A 124 -8.01 5.86 1.12
C CYS A 124 -7.27 6.29 -0.15
N PHE A 125 -7.71 5.86 -1.33
CA PHE A 125 -7.11 6.27 -2.59
C PHE A 125 -8.13 6.75 -3.61
N TRP A 126 -7.70 7.64 -4.50
CA TRP A 126 -8.55 8.26 -5.51
C TRP A 126 -7.71 8.83 -6.66
N VAL A 127 -8.34 9.02 -7.81
CA VAL A 127 -7.78 9.75 -8.94
C VAL A 127 -8.49 11.09 -9.09
N ASN A 128 -7.75 12.18 -9.29
CA ASN A 128 -8.36 13.48 -9.55
C ASN A 128 -8.63 13.70 -11.05
N ARG A 129 -9.30 14.80 -11.40
CA ARG A 129 -9.60 15.15 -12.81
C ARG A 129 -8.36 15.40 -13.68
N LEU A 130 -7.19 15.61 -13.08
CA LEU A 130 -5.90 15.79 -13.77
C LEU A 130 -5.17 14.46 -14.01
N GLY A 131 -5.81 13.31 -13.74
CA GLY A 131 -5.19 12.00 -13.93
C GLY A 131 -4.07 11.71 -12.93
N ARG A 132 -4.13 12.29 -11.72
CA ARG A 132 -3.17 12.04 -10.63
C ARG A 132 -3.79 11.10 -9.60
N LEU A 133 -3.14 9.96 -9.37
CA LEU A 133 -3.48 8.97 -8.37
C LEU A 133 -2.89 9.37 -7.02
N PHE A 134 -3.75 9.53 -6.03
CA PHE A 134 -3.38 9.81 -4.65
C PHE A 134 -3.79 8.68 -3.72
N ALA A 135 -3.05 8.56 -2.62
CA ALA A 135 -3.46 7.80 -1.45
C ALA A 135 -3.29 8.62 -0.18
N GLN A 136 -4.00 8.24 0.87
CA GLN A 136 -3.88 8.75 2.22
C GLN A 136 -4.04 7.57 3.16
N VAL A 137 -3.12 7.43 4.10
CA VAL A 137 -3.14 6.34 5.08
C VAL A 137 -3.48 6.94 6.43
N ASN A 138 -4.55 6.45 7.05
CA ASN A 138 -5.11 6.98 8.28
C ASN A 138 -5.32 8.52 8.18
N ALA A 139 -4.95 9.28 9.21
CA ALA A 139 -4.96 10.74 9.22
C ALA A 139 -3.68 11.37 8.62
N GLY A 140 -2.86 10.57 7.93
CA GLY A 140 -1.57 10.98 7.39
C GLY A 140 -1.66 11.94 6.19
N PRO A 141 -0.49 12.33 5.64
CA PRO A 141 -0.43 13.22 4.49
C PRO A 141 -1.00 12.56 3.22
N ARG A 142 -1.38 13.41 2.26
CA ARG A 142 -1.79 12.96 0.93
C ARG A 142 -0.55 12.62 0.11
N LEU A 143 -0.44 11.36 -0.30
CA LEU A 143 0.66 10.81 -1.07
C LEU A 143 0.28 10.83 -2.55
N LEU A 144 1.10 11.45 -3.40
CA LEU A 144 0.98 11.32 -4.85
C LEU A 144 1.70 10.05 -5.28
N LEU A 145 0.95 9.04 -5.71
CA LEU A 145 1.53 7.75 -6.10
C LEU A 145 1.88 7.68 -7.58
N ARG A 146 1.03 8.25 -8.45
CA ARG A 146 1.21 8.18 -9.90
C ARG A 146 0.57 9.34 -10.65
N LYS A 147 1.13 9.68 -11.81
CA LYS A 147 0.59 10.66 -12.76
C LYS A 147 0.25 9.97 -14.09
N GLY A 148 -0.58 10.61 -14.91
CA GLY A 148 -0.87 10.15 -16.27
C GLY A 148 -1.96 9.09 -16.36
N VAL A 149 -2.82 8.96 -15.34
CA VAL A 149 -4.03 8.15 -15.46
C VAL A 149 -4.90 8.76 -16.54
N LEU A 150 -5.22 8.00 -17.59
CA LEU A 150 -6.03 8.52 -18.68
C LEU A 150 -7.48 8.68 -18.23
N MET A 151 -8.01 9.90 -18.35
CA MET A 151 -9.38 10.25 -18.00
C MET A 151 -10.30 10.23 -19.23
N GLY A 152 -11.62 10.28 -19.03
CA GLY A 152 -12.61 10.30 -20.13
C GLY A 152 -13.16 8.94 -20.52
N ALA A 153 -12.85 7.88 -19.77
CA ALA A 153 -13.49 6.58 -19.85
C ALA A 153 -13.75 6.07 -18.42
N PRO A 154 -14.66 5.10 -18.22
CA PRO A 154 -14.84 4.44 -16.93
C PRO A 154 -13.52 3.89 -16.38
N LEU A 155 -13.31 4.06 -15.08
CA LEU A 155 -12.16 3.55 -14.35
C LEU A 155 -12.64 2.64 -13.23
N TRP A 156 -12.06 1.45 -13.11
CA TRP A 156 -12.26 0.57 -11.97
C TRP A 156 -11.07 0.69 -11.03
N ALA A 157 -11.31 0.59 -9.72
CA ALA A 157 -10.22 0.44 -8.78
C ALA A 157 -9.61 -0.94 -8.94
N VAL A 158 -8.29 -1.01 -8.89
CA VAL A 158 -7.53 -2.26 -8.90
C VAL A 158 -6.59 -2.28 -7.71
N MET A 159 -6.51 -3.42 -7.05
CA MET A 159 -5.61 -3.65 -5.91
C MET A 159 -4.90 -4.98 -6.10
N ASP A 160 -3.69 -5.07 -5.58
CA ASP A 160 -2.88 -6.29 -5.59
C ASP A 160 -2.58 -6.67 -4.14
N VAL A 161 -3.22 -7.72 -3.65
CA VAL A 161 -2.94 -8.31 -2.33
C VAL A 161 -1.59 -9.01 -2.44
N TYR A 162 -0.51 -8.24 -2.35
CA TYR A 162 0.86 -8.63 -2.68
C TYR A 162 1.80 -8.57 -1.46
N GLY A 163 2.86 -9.38 -1.50
CA GLY A 163 3.97 -9.30 -0.56
C GLY A 163 3.51 -9.57 0.87
N THR A 164 3.81 -8.65 1.78
CA THR A 164 3.42 -8.79 3.19
C THR A 164 1.92 -8.65 3.42
N THR A 165 1.19 -7.97 2.53
CA THR A 165 -0.27 -7.83 2.68
C THR A 165 -0.95 -9.14 2.29
N LYS A 166 -1.69 -9.74 3.24
CA LYS A 166 -2.41 -11.02 3.02
C LYS A 166 -3.92 -10.84 2.90
N ALA A 167 -4.47 -9.81 3.53
CA ALA A 167 -5.90 -9.58 3.51
C ALA A 167 -6.23 -8.08 3.61
N ILE A 168 -7.24 -7.67 2.84
CA ILE A 168 -7.78 -6.30 2.82
C ILE A 168 -9.31 -6.34 2.86
N GLU A 169 -9.90 -5.29 3.41
CA GLU A 169 -11.36 -5.09 3.51
C GLU A 169 -11.72 -3.74 2.88
N LEU A 170 -12.62 -3.71 1.90
CA LEU A 170 -13.22 -2.49 1.39
C LEU A 170 -14.19 -1.91 2.41
N LEU A 171 -14.03 -0.64 2.72
CA LEU A 171 -14.85 0.08 3.69
C LEU A 171 -15.95 0.85 2.97
N ASP A 172 -17.15 0.82 3.54
CA ASP A 172 -18.25 1.67 3.09
C ASP A 172 -18.08 3.09 3.68
N PRO A 173 -17.90 4.12 2.83
CA PRO A 173 -17.78 5.51 3.32
C PRO A 173 -19.03 6.00 4.05
N THR A 174 -20.19 5.39 3.83
CA THR A 174 -21.45 5.74 4.51
C THR A 174 -21.56 5.14 5.92
N VAL A 175 -20.76 4.11 6.23
CA VAL A 175 -20.69 3.49 7.57
C VAL A 175 -19.58 4.16 8.36
N SER A 176 -19.68 5.47 8.54
CA SER A 176 -18.82 6.23 9.46
C SER A 176 -19.57 6.43 10.78
N THR A 177 -19.73 5.38 11.59
CA THR A 177 -19.79 5.41 13.08
C THR A 177 -20.15 4.02 13.62
N SER A 178 -19.14 3.24 13.97
CA SER A 178 -19.24 2.37 15.15
C SER A 178 -17.85 2.34 15.79
N THR A 179 -17.61 3.31 16.65
CA THR A 179 -16.66 3.20 17.75
C THR A 179 -16.92 1.86 18.46
N PRO A 180 -15.90 1.02 18.73
CA PRO A 180 -16.06 0.04 19.79
C PRO A 180 -16.29 0.82 21.07
N THR A 181 -17.46 0.64 21.67
CA THR A 181 -17.78 1.09 23.02
C THR A 181 -16.68 0.61 23.97
N MET A 182 -15.76 1.50 24.32
CA MET A 182 -14.91 1.33 25.50
C MET A 182 -15.67 1.99 26.65
N PRO A 183 -16.07 1.26 27.69
CA PRO A 183 -16.49 1.89 28.93
C PRO A 183 -15.27 2.60 29.53
N TRP A 184 -15.30 3.92 29.48
CA TRP A 184 -14.65 4.82 30.42
C TRP A 184 -14.45 4.20 31.82
N VAL A 185 -13.21 4.16 32.28
CA VAL A 185 -12.90 4.39 33.69
C VAL A 185 -11.78 5.40 33.74
N LEU A 186 -12.15 6.58 34.24
CA LEU A 186 -11.27 7.65 34.67
C LEU A 186 -10.44 7.16 35.85
N SER A 187 -9.12 7.21 35.75
CA SER A 187 -8.23 7.38 36.91
C SER A 187 -6.96 8.06 36.43
N ASP A 188 -6.82 9.28 36.92
CA ASP A 188 -5.65 10.16 36.92
C ASP A 188 -4.50 9.43 37.61
N GLU A 189 -3.34 9.31 36.96
CA GLU A 189 -2.02 9.15 37.58
C GLU A 189 -0.96 9.34 36.48
N ALA A 190 -0.29 10.49 36.51
CA ALA A 190 0.78 10.87 35.61
C ALA A 190 2.03 10.00 35.80
N LEU A 191 2.50 9.33 34.73
CA LEU A 191 3.84 8.76 34.67
C LEU A 191 4.47 8.90 33.27
N PRO A 192 5.81 8.97 33.21
CA PRO A 192 6.54 9.93 32.38
C PRO A 192 6.77 9.46 30.95
N GLU A 193 6.88 10.45 30.06
CA GLU A 193 7.29 10.29 28.67
C GLU A 193 8.57 9.46 28.55
N PRO A 194 8.61 8.37 27.75
CA PRO A 194 9.86 7.79 27.35
C PRO A 194 10.50 8.76 26.35
N LYS A 195 11.58 9.41 26.79
CA LYS A 195 12.52 10.18 25.95
C LYS A 195 12.74 9.43 24.63
N ALA A 196 12.24 10.02 23.54
CA ALA A 196 12.57 9.62 22.19
C ALA A 196 14.10 9.69 22.03
N THR A 197 14.76 8.53 22.01
CA THR A 197 16.10 8.45 21.45
C THR A 197 15.95 8.68 19.96
N ALA A 198 16.38 9.86 19.51
CA ALA A 198 16.44 10.22 18.11
C ALA A 198 17.28 9.16 17.36
N GLY A 199 16.62 8.24 16.69
CA GLY A 199 17.27 7.32 15.76
C GLY A 199 17.82 8.12 14.59
N GLU A 200 19.04 7.80 14.15
CA GLU A 200 19.66 8.43 12.99
C GLU A 200 18.72 8.37 11.77
N GLU A 201 18.62 9.44 10.99
CA GLU A 201 17.83 9.45 9.75
C GLU A 201 18.59 8.77 8.61
N CYS A 202 17.87 8.20 7.65
CA CYS A 202 18.46 7.55 6.51
C CYS A 202 19.27 8.54 5.66
N ALA A 203 20.54 8.24 5.41
CA ALA A 203 21.45 9.09 4.65
C ALA A 203 21.14 9.22 3.15
N ILE A 204 20.19 8.43 2.62
CA ILE A 204 19.78 8.48 1.21
C ILE A 204 18.51 9.30 1.03
N CYS A 205 17.47 8.98 1.82
CA CYS A 205 16.19 9.67 1.67
C CYS A 205 16.01 10.84 2.62
N PHE A 206 16.66 10.89 3.79
CA PHE A 206 16.41 11.88 4.84
C PHE A 206 14.94 11.98 5.28
N HIS A 207 14.15 10.92 5.06
CA HIS A 207 12.72 10.90 5.41
C HIS A 207 12.38 9.85 6.48
N GLN A 208 13.16 8.77 6.56
CA GLN A 208 12.86 7.61 7.40
C GLN A 208 14.04 7.31 8.33
N SER A 209 13.78 6.69 9.48
CA SER A 209 14.83 6.22 10.40
C SER A 209 15.75 5.18 9.75
N ALA A 210 17.05 5.32 10.00
CA ALA A 210 18.09 4.37 9.66
C ALA A 210 17.97 3.12 10.54
N ASN A 211 17.29 2.09 10.02
CA ASN A 211 16.90 0.90 10.77
C ASN A 211 17.30 -0.40 10.09
N THR A 212 18.17 -0.33 9.08
CA THR A 212 18.54 -1.45 8.21
C THR A 212 20.05 -1.51 8.05
N CYS A 213 20.64 -2.69 8.21
CA CYS A 213 22.05 -2.97 7.99
C CYS A 213 22.28 -3.65 6.62
N LEU A 214 23.44 -3.36 6.01
CA LEU A 214 23.92 -4.03 4.80
C LEU A 214 24.90 -5.13 5.18
N VAL A 215 24.65 -6.37 4.80
CA VAL A 215 25.50 -7.54 5.10
C VAL A 215 26.45 -7.80 3.92
N PRO A 216 27.73 -8.10 4.14
CA PRO A 216 28.38 -8.35 5.44
C PRO A 216 28.94 -7.10 6.14
N CYS A 217 28.96 -5.93 5.49
CA CYS A 217 29.72 -4.77 5.99
C CYS A 217 29.14 -4.08 7.24
N GLY A 218 27.89 -4.36 7.61
CA GLY A 218 27.25 -3.92 8.85
C GLY A 218 26.79 -2.46 8.88
N HIS A 219 26.89 -1.69 7.79
CA HIS A 219 26.51 -0.27 7.79
C HIS A 219 25.00 -0.08 7.93
N THR A 220 24.58 0.72 8.92
CA THR A 220 23.17 0.88 9.34
C THR A 220 22.51 2.19 8.95
N HIS A 221 23.18 3.08 8.21
CA HIS A 221 22.71 4.45 7.91
C HIS A 221 21.55 4.54 6.92
N PHE A 222 20.87 3.43 6.67
CA PHE A 222 19.87 3.31 5.62
C PHE A 222 18.55 2.84 6.20
N CYS A 223 17.44 3.40 5.70
CA CYS A 223 16.14 2.77 5.88
C CYS A 223 16.04 1.56 4.95
N SER A 224 15.10 0.67 5.25
CA SER A 224 14.91 -0.57 4.49
C SER A 224 14.70 -0.31 2.99
N CYS A 225 13.90 0.71 2.64
CA CYS A 225 13.63 1.10 1.26
C CYS A 225 14.91 1.39 0.47
N CYS A 226 15.75 2.26 1.04
CA CYS A 226 16.95 2.74 0.39
C CYS A 226 18.01 1.65 0.34
N ALA A 227 18.14 0.82 1.39
CA ALA A 227 19.02 -0.33 1.41
C ALA A 227 18.67 -1.35 0.32
N TRP A 228 17.39 -1.68 0.15
CA TRP A 228 16.94 -2.59 -0.91
C TRP A 228 17.06 -2.00 -2.32
N ARG A 229 16.84 -0.69 -2.49
CA ARG A 229 17.09 -0.01 -3.76
C ARG A 229 18.56 -0.09 -4.14
N VAL A 230 19.47 0.19 -3.21
CA VAL A 230 20.92 0.05 -3.42
C VAL A 230 21.29 -1.40 -3.74
N PHE A 231 20.77 -2.37 -2.98
CA PHE A 231 21.01 -3.79 -3.22
C PHE A 231 20.63 -4.22 -4.64
N ARG A 232 19.48 -3.75 -5.13
CA ARG A 232 18.99 -4.08 -6.48
C ARG A 232 19.74 -3.33 -7.59
N ASP A 233 20.01 -2.04 -7.40
CA ASP A 233 20.48 -1.18 -8.49
C ASP A 233 22.00 -1.26 -8.65
N THR A 234 22.76 -1.30 -7.56
CA THR A 234 24.24 -1.32 -7.59
C THR A 234 24.87 -2.51 -6.88
N ALA A 235 24.14 -3.16 -5.96
CA ALA A 235 24.63 -4.21 -5.07
C ALA A 235 25.92 -3.86 -4.30
N LYS A 236 26.24 -2.56 -4.16
CA LYS A 236 27.46 -2.06 -3.49
C LYS A 236 27.10 -1.05 -2.41
N CYS A 237 27.64 -1.24 -1.21
CA CYS A 237 27.40 -0.38 -0.06
C CYS A 237 27.81 1.08 -0.37
N PRO A 238 26.95 2.08 -0.16
CA PRO A 238 27.28 3.48 -0.44
C PRO A 238 28.37 4.04 0.48
N VAL A 239 28.58 3.42 1.65
CA VAL A 239 29.59 3.85 2.63
C VAL A 239 30.95 3.24 2.33
N CYS A 240 31.05 1.91 2.28
CA CYS A 240 32.33 1.21 2.14
C CYS A 240 32.59 0.61 0.76
N ARG A 241 31.63 0.72 -0.17
CA ARG A 241 31.68 0.16 -1.55
C ARG A 241 31.79 -1.36 -1.64
N TRP A 242 31.72 -2.08 -0.52
CA TRP A 242 31.69 -3.54 -0.46
C TRP A 242 30.43 -4.08 -1.14
N GLU A 243 30.55 -5.23 -1.80
CA GLU A 243 29.39 -5.97 -2.30
C GLU A 243 28.45 -6.35 -1.16
N ILE A 244 27.16 -6.11 -1.40
CA ILE A 244 26.09 -6.42 -0.45
C ILE A 244 25.57 -7.80 -0.82
N GLU A 245 25.57 -8.72 0.13
CA GLU A 245 25.03 -10.07 -0.03
C GLU A 245 23.59 -10.15 0.48
N ALA A 246 23.26 -9.39 1.53
CA ALA A 246 21.91 -9.35 2.09
C ALA A 246 21.61 -7.99 2.74
N VAL A 247 20.32 -7.70 2.90
CA VAL A 247 19.79 -6.53 3.61
C VAL A 247 19.01 -7.03 4.82
N ALA A 248 19.42 -6.62 6.03
CA ALA A 248 18.85 -7.11 7.28
C ALA A 248 18.46 -5.95 8.21
N PRO A 249 17.54 -6.15 9.17
CA PRO A 249 17.21 -5.11 10.15
C PRO A 249 18.39 -4.79 11.06
N ALA A 250 18.58 -3.52 11.42
CA ALA A 250 19.70 -3.08 12.26
C ALA A 250 19.68 -3.63 13.71
N TRP A 251 18.55 -4.17 14.15
CA TRP A 251 18.40 -4.84 15.45
C TRP A 251 18.86 -6.31 15.43
N ASP A 252 18.98 -6.91 14.24
CA ASP A 252 19.64 -8.20 14.07
C ASP A 252 21.15 -7.96 13.96
N ARG A 253 21.82 -7.75 15.10
CA ARG A 253 23.27 -8.00 15.17
C ARG A 253 23.48 -9.50 15.34
N PRO A 254 24.03 -10.23 14.37
CA PRO A 254 24.87 -11.36 14.74
C PRO A 254 26.04 -10.78 15.52
N ALA A 255 26.28 -11.30 16.72
CA ALA A 255 27.50 -11.02 17.45
C ALA A 255 28.69 -11.54 16.62
N LEU A 256 29.29 -10.68 15.79
CA LEU A 256 30.65 -10.90 15.31
C LEU A 256 31.56 -10.71 16.52
N GLY A 257 32.08 -11.84 17.01
CA GLY A 257 33.06 -11.89 18.09
C GLY A 257 34.35 -11.13 17.77
N PRO A 258 35.23 -10.94 18.77
CA PRO A 258 36.43 -10.13 18.62
C PRO A 258 37.56 -10.85 17.88
N GLY A 259 38.35 -10.08 17.12
CA GLY A 259 39.65 -10.47 16.55
C GLY A 259 39.54 -11.09 15.15
N ILE A 260 40.40 -10.79 14.17
CA ILE A 260 41.85 -10.56 14.20
C ILE A 260 42.13 -9.56 13.06
N GLY A 261 42.71 -8.39 13.33
CA GLY A 261 44.16 -8.22 13.29
C GLY A 261 44.58 -7.64 11.94
N ALA A 262 44.75 -6.32 11.90
CA ALA A 262 45.48 -5.65 10.85
C ALA A 262 46.92 -6.16 10.83
N GLN A 263 47.43 -6.52 9.65
CA GLN A 263 48.85 -6.35 9.30
C GLN A 263 49.03 -6.48 7.78
N LEU A 264 49.45 -5.34 7.21
CA LEU A 264 50.19 -5.09 5.95
C LEU A 264 49.59 -5.60 4.63
#